data_AF-A0A2G2W8F0-F1
#
_entry.id   AF-A0A2G2W8F0-F1
#
_cell.length_a   1.000
_cell.length_b   1.000
_cell.length_c   1.000
_cell.angle_alpha   90.00
_cell.angle_beta   90.00
_cell.angle_gamma   90.00
#
_symmetry.space_group_name_H-M   'P 1'
#
loop_
_entity.id
_entity.type
_entity.pdbx_description
1 polymer ?
#
loop_
_entity_poly.entity_id
_entity_poly.type
_entity_poly.pdbx_seq_one_letter_code
_entity_poly.pdbx_strand_id
1 'polypeptide(L)'
;MALKSLVLTIAIMAVLSSMSHAGEPSPLQDFCVAVDDAKNAVFVNGKFCKDPMQVVADDFFESGLNVPGNTSNPLGSVVTPVNVNQLPGLNTFGVSLVRIDYAPYGLNPPHTHPRGTEVLTVFEGTLYVGFVLSNPGPNMKNKLFTKILHPGDVFVFPIGLIHFQFNVGKTNAVAFAGLSSQNPGTITIANAVFGSDPPISDDVLAKAFQIDKKVVDYLQSQFWWDNNI
;
A
#
# COMPACT_ATOMS: atom_id res chain seq x y z
N MET A 1 -12.77 52.43 6.48
CA MET A 1 -12.13 51.62 5.41
C MET A 1 -11.02 50.71 5.93
N ALA A 2 -10.11 51.20 6.79
CA ALA A 2 -8.96 50.43 7.30
C ALA A 2 -9.32 49.08 7.96
N LEU A 3 -10.33 49.02 8.84
CA LEU A 3 -10.71 47.78 9.53
C LEU A 3 -11.24 46.70 8.56
N LYS A 4 -12.03 47.09 7.56
CA LYS A 4 -12.54 46.15 6.53
C LYS A 4 -11.41 45.60 5.67
N SER A 5 -10.44 46.45 5.32
CA SER A 5 -9.23 46.03 4.59
C SER A 5 -8.37 45.08 5.42
N LEU A 6 -8.20 45.35 6.72
CA LEU A 6 -7.44 44.50 7.63
C LEU A 6 -8.07 43.12 7.81
N VAL A 7 -9.39 43.07 8.02
CA VAL A 7 -10.15 41.80 8.13
C VAL A 7 -10.06 41.00 6.83
N LEU A 8 -10.15 41.67 5.68
CA LEU A 8 -10.00 41.01 4.37
C LEU A 8 -8.59 40.45 4.18
N THR A 9 -7.55 41.20 4.54
CA THR A 9 -6.16 40.72 4.48
C THR A 9 -5.92 39.52 5.40
N ILE A 10 -6.44 39.55 6.63
CA ILE A 10 -6.35 38.42 7.58
C ILE A 10 -7.08 37.19 7.03
N ALA A 11 -8.27 37.37 6.46
CA ALA A 11 -9.03 36.27 5.84
C ALA A 11 -8.27 35.66 4.65
N ILE A 12 -7.65 36.47 3.80
CA ILE A 12 -6.84 35.99 2.66
C ILE A 12 -5.61 35.23 3.17
N MET A 13 -4.89 35.74 4.18
CA MET A 13 -3.73 35.04 4.76
C MET A 13 -4.11 33.72 5.46
N ALA A 14 -5.28 33.66 6.10
CA ALA A 14 -5.80 32.42 6.70
C ALA A 14 -6.17 31.35 5.65
N VAL A 15 -6.63 31.78 4.47
CA VAL A 15 -6.94 30.86 3.34
C VAL A 15 -5.67 30.41 2.60
N LEU A 16 -4.63 31.26 2.53
CA LEU A 16 -3.36 30.89 1.90
C LEU A 16 -2.48 29.99 2.78
N SER A 17 -2.67 30.01 4.10
CA SER A 17 -1.92 29.19 5.06
C SER A 17 -2.44 27.77 5.23
N SER A 18 -3.58 27.42 4.63
CA SER A 18 -4.22 26.10 4.72
C SER A 18 -3.94 25.20 3.51
N MET A 19 -2.71 25.22 2.98
CA MET A 19 -2.25 24.22 2.01
C MET A 19 -2.07 22.87 2.72
N SER A 20 -3.16 22.15 2.94
CA SER A 20 -3.15 20.77 3.42
C SER A 20 -2.48 19.89 2.36
N HIS A 21 -1.30 19.36 2.68
CA HIS A 21 -0.65 18.36 1.85
C HIS A 21 -1.25 16.99 2.20
N ALA A 22 -1.94 16.37 1.25
CA ALA A 22 -2.61 15.07 1.42
C ALA A 22 -1.67 13.86 1.18
N GLY A 23 -0.36 14.03 1.39
CA GLY A 23 0.66 13.01 1.16
C GLY A 23 1.69 12.98 2.29
N GLU A 24 2.77 12.22 2.13
CA GLU A 24 3.85 12.25 3.12
C GLU A 24 4.45 13.66 3.27
N PRO A 25 4.68 14.14 4.50
CA PRO A 25 5.35 15.42 4.72
C PRO A 25 6.74 15.41 4.10
N SER A 26 7.11 16.51 3.44
CA SER A 26 8.50 16.68 2.98
C SER A 26 9.47 16.62 4.16
N PRO A 27 10.66 16.02 3.98
CA PRO A 27 11.68 15.99 5.03
C PRO A 27 12.14 17.42 5.37
N LEU A 28 12.40 17.67 6.65
CA LEU A 28 12.88 18.97 7.15
C LEU A 28 14.41 19.02 7.36
N GLN A 29 15.08 17.91 7.11
CA GLN A 29 16.52 17.70 7.24
C GLN A 29 16.95 16.56 6.31
N ASP A 30 18.25 16.38 6.10
CA ASP A 30 18.79 15.40 5.14
C ASP A 30 18.40 13.95 5.48
N PHE A 31 18.30 13.59 6.76
CA PHE A 31 17.86 12.26 7.20
C PHE A 31 17.24 12.28 8.60
N CYS A 32 16.40 11.29 8.89
CA CYS A 32 15.83 11.03 10.21
C CYS A 32 15.59 9.52 10.34
N VAL A 33 16.64 8.75 10.66
CA VAL A 33 16.54 7.28 10.80
C VAL A 33 15.53 6.94 11.89
N ALA A 34 14.52 6.11 11.57
CA ALA A 34 13.53 5.70 12.56
C ALA A 34 14.15 4.95 13.74
N VAL A 35 13.58 5.15 14.93
CA VAL A 35 13.83 4.32 16.11
C VAL A 35 12.55 3.63 16.56
N ASP A 36 12.71 2.50 17.26
CA ASP A 36 11.58 1.82 17.89
C ASP A 36 10.95 2.70 18.97
N ASP A 37 9.62 2.66 19.03
CA ASP A 37 8.86 3.41 20.01
C ASP A 37 9.22 2.92 21.43
N ALA A 38 9.75 3.82 22.26
CA ALA A 38 10.00 3.49 23.66
C ALA A 38 8.66 3.12 24.34
N LYS A 39 8.71 2.27 25.38
CA LYS A 39 7.50 1.78 26.09
C LYS A 39 6.56 2.89 26.62
N ASN A 40 7.07 4.11 26.78
CA ASN A 40 6.32 5.30 27.22
C ASN A 40 6.37 6.44 26.18
N ALA A 41 6.67 6.13 24.91
CA ALA A 41 6.75 7.14 23.87
C ALA A 41 5.36 7.69 23.50
N VAL A 42 5.32 8.94 23.07
CA VAL A 42 4.11 9.55 22.49
C VAL A 42 3.95 9.08 21.04
N PHE A 43 2.71 8.92 20.57
CA PHE A 43 2.46 8.60 19.18
C PHE A 43 2.60 9.86 18.31
N VAL A 44 3.47 9.80 17.30
CA VAL A 44 3.69 10.87 16.32
C VAL A 44 3.26 10.43 14.91
N ASN A 45 3.07 11.38 14.00
CA ASN A 45 2.92 11.06 12.59
C ASN A 45 4.28 10.64 12.00
N GLY A 46 4.45 9.36 11.69
CA GLY A 46 5.73 8.78 11.25
C GLY A 46 6.45 8.06 12.39
N LYS A 47 7.76 8.29 12.52
CA LYS A 47 8.63 7.68 13.54
C LYS A 47 9.59 8.70 14.13
N PHE A 48 10.00 8.50 15.38
CA PHE A 48 11.07 9.29 16.01
C PHE A 48 12.40 9.08 15.31
N CYS A 49 13.27 10.11 15.34
CA CYS A 49 14.61 10.04 14.75
C CYS A 49 15.66 9.56 15.76
N LYS A 50 16.60 8.74 15.29
CA LYS A 50 17.88 8.46 15.96
C LYS A 50 18.71 9.74 16.04
N ASP A 51 19.56 9.84 17.08
CA ASP A 51 20.55 10.93 17.18
C ASP A 51 21.44 10.93 15.93
N PRO A 52 21.50 12.05 15.16
CA PRO A 52 22.31 12.13 13.95
C PRO A 52 23.79 11.79 14.14
N MET A 53 24.35 11.98 15.35
CA MET A 53 25.75 11.65 15.65
C MET A 53 25.98 10.14 15.85
N GLN A 54 24.91 9.36 15.97
CA GLN A 54 24.95 7.90 16.12
C GLN A 54 24.53 7.16 14.85
N VAL A 55 24.18 7.88 13.79
CA VAL A 55 23.75 7.30 12.52
C VAL A 55 24.96 6.76 11.75
N VAL A 56 24.84 5.55 11.20
CA VAL A 56 25.87 4.85 10.42
C VAL A 56 25.29 4.33 9.10
N ALA A 57 26.15 3.86 8.19
CA ALA A 57 25.71 3.36 6.88
C ALA A 57 24.70 2.21 6.97
N ASP A 58 24.86 1.34 7.98
CA ASP A 58 23.97 0.19 8.20
C ASP A 58 22.52 0.62 8.54
N ASP A 59 22.29 1.85 9.00
CA ASP A 59 20.93 2.37 9.23
C ASP A 59 20.16 2.65 7.91
N PHE A 60 20.87 2.68 6.77
CA PHE A 60 20.34 2.91 5.42
C PHE A 60 20.49 1.70 4.49
N PHE A 61 20.83 0.53 5.05
CA PHE A 61 21.08 -0.68 4.27
C PHE A 61 20.17 -1.81 4.72
N GLU A 62 19.52 -2.46 3.74
CA GLU A 62 18.80 -3.73 3.92
C GLU A 62 19.26 -4.70 2.85
N SER A 63 19.45 -5.97 3.22
CA SER A 63 19.89 -7.03 2.31
C SER A 63 18.85 -8.15 2.21
N GLY A 64 19.03 -9.10 1.30
CA GLY A 64 18.18 -10.30 1.26
C GLY A 64 17.07 -10.29 0.21
N LEU A 65 16.79 -9.18 -0.47
CA LEU A 65 15.85 -9.17 -1.61
C LEU A 65 16.31 -10.00 -2.81
N ASN A 66 17.53 -10.54 -2.81
CA ASN A 66 17.99 -11.54 -3.78
C ASN A 66 17.44 -12.95 -3.49
N VAL A 67 16.94 -13.21 -2.28
CA VAL A 67 16.39 -14.51 -1.87
C VAL A 67 14.88 -14.52 -2.16
N PRO A 68 14.36 -15.54 -2.89
CA PRO A 68 12.93 -15.67 -3.12
C PRO A 68 12.17 -15.93 -1.82
N GLY A 69 11.02 -15.28 -1.65
CA GLY A 69 10.10 -15.57 -0.56
C GLY A 69 9.40 -16.93 -0.70
N ASN A 70 8.83 -17.44 0.39
CA ASN A 70 8.09 -18.71 0.39
C ASN A 70 6.68 -18.56 -0.20
N THR A 71 6.48 -19.08 -1.41
CA THR A 71 5.19 -19.09 -2.11
C THR A 71 4.34 -20.34 -1.82
N SER A 72 4.75 -21.19 -0.87
CA SER A 72 3.99 -22.39 -0.44
C SER A 72 2.82 -22.01 0.47
N ASN A 73 1.89 -21.22 -0.06
CA ASN A 73 0.69 -20.75 0.62
C ASN A 73 -0.52 -20.77 -0.34
N PRO A 74 -1.76 -20.63 0.15
CA PRO A 74 -2.97 -20.76 -0.69
C PRO A 74 -3.06 -19.78 -1.87
N LEU A 75 -2.41 -18.61 -1.77
CA LEU A 75 -2.37 -17.62 -2.84
C LEU A 75 -1.25 -17.89 -3.85
N GLY A 76 -0.24 -18.70 -3.50
CA GLY A 76 0.90 -18.96 -4.37
C GLY A 76 1.78 -17.73 -4.60
N SER A 77 1.71 -16.71 -3.74
CA SER A 77 2.57 -15.53 -3.82
C SER A 77 2.95 -15.01 -2.44
N VAL A 78 4.01 -14.21 -2.38
CA VAL A 78 4.43 -13.52 -1.15
C VAL A 78 5.08 -12.18 -1.50
N VAL A 79 4.74 -11.16 -0.74
CA VAL A 79 5.34 -9.82 -0.80
C VAL A 79 6.39 -9.75 0.31
N THR A 80 7.61 -9.37 -0.05
CA THR A 80 8.70 -9.09 0.90
C THR A 80 8.92 -7.58 0.94
N PRO A 81 8.47 -6.88 1.99
CA PRO A 81 8.53 -5.43 2.06
C PRO A 81 9.90 -4.91 2.49
N VAL A 82 10.25 -3.74 1.98
CA VAL A 82 11.32 -2.85 2.47
C VAL A 82 10.70 -1.47 2.64
N ASN A 83 9.91 -1.35 3.70
CA ASN A 83 9.31 -0.09 4.13
C ASN A 83 10.03 0.41 5.40
N VAL A 84 9.58 1.52 5.99
CA VAL A 84 10.25 2.12 7.16
C VAL A 84 10.43 1.17 8.34
N ASN A 85 9.62 0.11 8.46
CA ASN A 85 9.74 -0.87 9.53
C ASN A 85 10.85 -1.91 9.29
N GLN A 86 11.25 -2.13 8.04
CA GLN A 86 12.39 -2.99 7.69
C GLN A 86 13.67 -2.18 7.50
N LEU A 87 13.56 -1.01 6.86
CA LEU A 87 14.67 -0.11 6.59
C LEU A 87 14.42 1.25 7.26
N PRO A 88 14.86 1.44 8.51
CA PRO A 88 14.59 2.65 9.30
C PRO A 88 15.06 3.96 8.64
N GLY A 89 16.10 3.88 7.81
CA GLY A 89 16.60 5.00 7.02
C GLY A 89 15.62 5.58 6.00
N LEU A 90 14.51 4.89 5.67
CA LEU A 90 13.45 5.39 4.79
C LEU A 90 12.54 6.44 5.43
N ASN A 91 12.61 6.60 6.75
CA ASN A 91 11.75 7.53 7.45
C ASN A 91 11.95 8.97 6.92
N THR A 92 10.83 9.65 6.67
CA THR A 92 10.67 10.99 6.07
C THR A 92 10.94 11.11 4.57
N PHE A 93 11.25 10.01 3.86
CA PHE A 93 11.66 10.09 2.45
C PHE A 93 10.55 9.88 1.42
N GLY A 94 9.31 9.53 1.80
CA GLY A 94 8.25 9.42 0.80
C GLY A 94 8.31 8.18 -0.06
N VAL A 95 9.15 7.18 0.26
CA VAL A 95 9.39 6.01 -0.60
C VAL A 95 9.57 4.72 0.16
N SER A 96 9.19 3.61 -0.47
CA SER A 96 9.48 2.24 -0.04
C SER A 96 9.60 1.31 -1.25
N LEU A 97 10.06 0.08 -1.02
CA LEU A 97 10.24 -0.95 -2.04
C LEU A 97 9.60 -2.25 -1.58
N VAL A 98 9.15 -3.08 -2.53
CA VAL A 98 8.78 -4.47 -2.28
C VAL A 98 9.38 -5.37 -3.36
N ARG A 99 9.71 -6.60 -2.97
CA ARG A 99 9.84 -7.74 -3.90
C ARG A 99 8.58 -8.58 -3.81
N ILE A 100 8.13 -9.13 -4.93
CA ILE A 100 7.01 -10.05 -4.97
C ILE A 100 7.41 -11.29 -5.74
N ASP A 101 7.27 -12.45 -5.09
CA ASP A 101 7.50 -13.76 -5.68
C ASP A 101 6.16 -14.46 -5.93
N TYR A 102 6.02 -15.08 -7.10
CA TYR A 102 4.83 -15.81 -7.50
C TYR A 102 5.21 -17.23 -7.96
N ALA A 103 4.58 -18.25 -7.39
CA ALA A 103 4.52 -19.59 -7.96
C ALA A 103 3.73 -19.58 -9.29
N PRO A 104 3.76 -20.63 -10.11
CA PRO A 104 2.88 -20.74 -11.28
C PRO A 104 1.43 -20.59 -10.84
N TYR A 105 0.66 -19.72 -11.50
CA TYR A 105 -0.72 -19.40 -11.13
C TYR A 105 -0.89 -18.77 -9.74
N GLY A 106 0.18 -18.21 -9.17
CA GLY A 106 0.14 -17.41 -7.95
C GLY A 106 -0.57 -16.07 -8.16
N LEU A 107 -1.28 -15.61 -7.13
CA LEU A 107 -2.09 -14.41 -7.12
C LEU A 107 -1.66 -13.50 -5.97
N ASN A 108 -1.24 -12.28 -6.27
CA ASN A 108 -1.38 -11.20 -5.31
C ASN A 108 -2.82 -10.64 -5.44
N PRO A 109 -3.70 -10.90 -4.47
CA PRO A 109 -5.15 -10.74 -4.61
C PRO A 109 -5.53 -9.27 -4.78
N PRO A 110 -6.80 -8.96 -5.12
CA PRO A 110 -7.28 -7.59 -5.12
C PRO A 110 -6.97 -6.88 -3.80
N HIS A 111 -6.18 -5.82 -3.88
CA HIS A 111 -5.76 -5.00 -2.75
C HIS A 111 -5.64 -3.52 -3.15
N THR A 112 -5.43 -2.64 -2.17
CA THR A 112 -5.17 -1.22 -2.39
C THR A 112 -4.15 -0.68 -1.40
N HIS A 113 -3.42 0.34 -1.82
CA HIS A 113 -2.50 1.11 -0.99
C HIS A 113 -3.13 2.48 -0.68
N PRO A 114 -3.62 2.72 0.55
CA PRO A 114 -4.31 3.97 0.88
C PRO A 114 -3.40 5.20 0.87
N ARG A 115 -2.07 5.02 0.96
CA ARG A 115 -1.11 6.12 1.14
C ARG A 115 0.01 6.16 0.10
N GLY A 116 0.04 5.27 -0.89
CA GLY A 116 1.10 5.25 -1.90
C GLY A 116 0.60 4.84 -3.29
N THR A 117 1.14 5.49 -4.32
CA THR A 117 1.12 4.96 -5.70
C THR A 117 2.20 3.91 -5.81
N GLU A 118 1.96 2.84 -6.56
CA GLU A 118 2.92 1.77 -6.82
C GLU A 118 3.37 1.79 -8.29
N VAL A 119 4.67 1.60 -8.52
CA VAL A 119 5.25 1.35 -9.85
C VAL A 119 5.95 0.00 -9.82
N LEU A 120 5.40 -0.97 -10.54
CA LEU A 120 5.86 -2.35 -10.60
C LEU A 120 6.65 -2.61 -11.87
N THR A 121 7.78 -3.31 -11.74
CA THR A 121 8.60 -3.83 -12.85
C THR A 121 8.70 -5.34 -12.74
N VAL A 122 8.43 -6.06 -13.84
CA VAL A 122 8.60 -7.52 -13.89
C VAL A 122 10.06 -7.84 -14.16
N PHE A 123 10.63 -8.74 -13.37
CA PHE A 123 12.01 -9.19 -13.51
C PHE A 123 12.09 -10.59 -14.13
N GLU A 124 11.17 -11.47 -13.75
CA GLU A 124 11.07 -12.84 -14.26
C GLU A 124 9.61 -13.25 -14.47
N GLY A 125 9.36 -14.19 -15.40
CA GLY A 125 8.04 -14.78 -15.62
C GLY A 125 7.07 -13.91 -16.41
N THR A 126 5.76 -14.07 -16.19
CA THR A 126 4.72 -13.37 -16.94
C THR A 126 3.52 -13.07 -16.05
N LEU A 127 3.20 -11.78 -15.88
CA LEU A 127 2.15 -11.34 -14.97
C LEU A 127 0.98 -10.71 -15.74
N TYR A 128 -0.23 -11.20 -15.48
CA TYR A 128 -1.45 -10.48 -15.77
C TYR A 128 -1.75 -9.52 -14.63
N VAL A 129 -1.71 -8.22 -14.90
CA VAL A 129 -1.92 -7.18 -13.90
C VAL A 129 -3.11 -6.30 -14.28
N GLY A 130 -3.68 -5.63 -13.28
CA GLY A 130 -4.63 -4.54 -13.57
C GLY A 130 -5.13 -3.80 -12.34
N PHE A 131 -5.75 -2.65 -12.59
CA PHE A 131 -6.46 -1.86 -11.59
C PHE A 131 -7.85 -1.45 -12.08
N VAL A 132 -8.75 -1.23 -11.13
CA VAL A 132 -10.14 -0.85 -11.37
C VAL A 132 -10.34 0.62 -11.01
N LEU A 133 -10.93 1.40 -11.91
CA LEU A 133 -11.28 2.79 -11.64
C LEU A 133 -12.39 2.91 -10.59
N SER A 134 -12.40 4.05 -9.89
CA SER A 134 -13.48 4.44 -9.00
C SER A 134 -14.84 4.48 -9.70
N ASN A 135 -15.91 4.54 -8.90
CA ASN A 135 -17.28 4.49 -9.40
C ASN A 135 -17.51 5.57 -10.45
N PRO A 136 -17.98 5.19 -11.65
CA PRO A 136 -18.30 6.15 -12.69
C PRO A 136 -19.64 6.82 -12.39
N GLY A 137 -20.08 7.71 -13.29
CA GLY A 137 -21.44 8.27 -13.26
C GLY A 137 -22.55 7.22 -13.40
N PRO A 138 -23.82 7.63 -13.25
CA PRO A 138 -24.98 6.72 -13.25
C PRO A 138 -25.01 5.77 -14.46
N ASN A 139 -25.43 4.52 -14.24
CA ASN A 139 -25.56 3.46 -15.25
C ASN A 139 -24.26 3.02 -15.97
N MET A 140 -23.09 3.37 -15.43
CA MET A 140 -21.81 2.88 -15.92
C MET A 140 -21.18 1.86 -14.96
N LYS A 141 -20.36 0.96 -15.51
CA LYS A 141 -19.55 0.01 -14.73
C LYS A 141 -18.17 0.57 -14.47
N ASN A 142 -17.56 0.23 -13.34
CA ASN A 142 -16.15 0.51 -13.09
C ASN A 142 -15.30 -0.06 -14.23
N LYS A 143 -14.36 0.74 -14.74
CA LYS A 143 -13.48 0.35 -15.84
C LYS A 143 -12.24 -0.35 -15.30
N LEU A 144 -11.94 -1.52 -15.84
CA LEU A 144 -10.71 -2.28 -15.58
C LEU A 144 -9.65 -1.91 -16.63
N PHE A 145 -8.44 -1.57 -16.19
CA PHE A 145 -7.26 -1.45 -17.04
C PHE A 145 -6.31 -2.60 -16.72
N THR A 146 -5.94 -3.37 -17.75
CA THR A 146 -5.09 -4.55 -17.59
C THR A 146 -4.04 -4.68 -18.68
N LYS A 147 -3.00 -5.44 -18.36
CA LYS A 147 -1.95 -5.82 -19.30
C LYS A 147 -1.33 -7.16 -18.89
N ILE A 148 -0.80 -7.89 -19.87
CA ILE A 148 0.16 -8.98 -19.63
C ILE A 148 1.55 -8.39 -19.75
N LEU A 149 2.32 -8.46 -18.67
CA LEU A 149 3.68 -7.96 -18.55
C LEU A 149 4.70 -9.10 -18.66
N HIS A 150 5.83 -8.82 -19.30
CA HIS A 150 7.00 -9.68 -19.44
C HIS A 150 8.22 -9.03 -18.75
N PRO A 151 9.35 -9.74 -18.60
CA PRO A 151 10.55 -9.18 -17.99
C PRO A 151 10.99 -7.86 -18.64
N GLY A 152 11.21 -6.84 -17.81
CA GLY A 152 11.54 -5.47 -18.23
C GLY A 152 10.32 -4.54 -18.40
N ASP A 153 9.10 -5.08 -18.45
CA ASP A 153 7.89 -4.25 -18.54
C ASP A 153 7.56 -3.58 -17.20
N VAL A 154 7.03 -2.36 -17.27
CA VAL A 154 6.64 -1.54 -16.12
C VAL A 154 5.14 -1.24 -16.16
N PHE A 155 4.48 -1.22 -15.00
CA PHE A 155 3.07 -0.83 -14.86
C PHE A 155 2.84 -0.04 -13.58
N VAL A 156 1.95 0.96 -13.65
CA VAL A 156 1.65 1.86 -12.52
C VAL A 156 0.26 1.58 -11.96
N PHE A 157 0.16 1.52 -10.63
CA PHE A 157 -1.10 1.43 -9.90
C PHE A 157 -1.33 2.73 -9.13
N PRO A 158 -2.33 3.54 -9.53
CA PRO A 158 -2.62 4.81 -8.85
C PRO A 158 -3.00 4.59 -7.37
N ILE A 159 -2.57 5.51 -6.51
CA ILE A 159 -2.89 5.52 -5.09
C ILE A 159 -4.38 5.27 -4.82
N GLY A 160 -4.67 4.36 -3.89
CA GLY A 160 -6.03 4.06 -3.43
C GLY A 160 -6.89 3.22 -4.38
N LEU A 161 -6.45 2.91 -5.61
CA LEU A 161 -7.23 2.07 -6.51
C LEU A 161 -7.01 0.57 -6.25
N ILE A 162 -8.10 -0.19 -6.33
CA ILE A 162 -8.05 -1.65 -6.24
C ILE A 162 -7.29 -2.21 -7.43
N HIS A 163 -6.28 -3.03 -7.17
CA HIS A 163 -5.46 -3.65 -8.20
C HIS A 163 -4.99 -5.04 -7.77
N PHE A 164 -4.42 -5.80 -8.71
CA PHE A 164 -3.99 -7.18 -8.52
C PHE A 164 -2.86 -7.55 -9.49
N GLN A 165 -2.16 -8.65 -9.19
CA GLN A 165 -1.22 -9.29 -10.10
C GLN A 165 -1.40 -10.82 -10.05
N PHE A 166 -1.46 -11.46 -11.22
CA PHE A 166 -1.66 -12.90 -11.35
C PHE A 166 -0.61 -13.48 -12.29
N ASN A 167 0.13 -14.49 -11.83
CA ASN A 167 1.10 -15.18 -12.66
C ASN A 167 0.38 -16.15 -13.63
N VAL A 168 0.23 -15.75 -14.88
CA VAL A 168 -0.38 -16.59 -15.93
C VAL A 168 0.60 -17.59 -16.53
N GLY A 169 1.88 -17.50 -16.17
CA GLY A 169 2.94 -18.38 -16.61
C GLY A 169 2.92 -19.75 -15.95
N LYS A 170 3.63 -20.70 -16.57
CA LYS A 170 3.86 -22.06 -16.03
C LYS A 170 5.11 -22.15 -15.15
N THR A 171 5.86 -21.06 -15.04
CA THR A 171 7.07 -20.93 -14.22
C THR A 171 6.84 -19.88 -13.15
N ASN A 172 7.76 -19.79 -12.19
CA ASN A 172 7.75 -18.70 -11.21
C ASN A 172 7.87 -17.35 -11.91
N ALA A 173 7.37 -16.30 -11.25
CA ALA A 173 7.54 -14.91 -11.65
C ALA A 173 8.05 -14.10 -10.47
N VAL A 174 8.82 -13.05 -10.78
CA VAL A 174 9.39 -12.12 -9.80
C VAL A 174 9.14 -10.71 -10.28
N ALA A 175 8.66 -9.85 -9.38
CA ALA A 175 8.51 -8.43 -9.63
C ALA A 175 9.09 -7.61 -8.47
N PHE A 176 9.51 -6.39 -8.79
CA PHE A 176 9.84 -5.38 -7.79
C PHE A 176 8.92 -4.19 -7.99
N ALA A 177 8.49 -3.57 -6.90
CA ALA A 177 7.70 -2.36 -6.98
C ALA A 177 8.16 -1.29 -6.00
N GLY A 178 8.29 -0.06 -6.49
CA GLY A 178 8.52 1.12 -5.66
C GLY A 178 7.19 1.78 -5.31
N LEU A 179 7.04 2.24 -4.07
CA LEU A 179 5.83 2.92 -3.60
C LEU A 179 6.13 4.33 -3.13
N SER A 180 5.23 5.26 -3.40
CA SER A 180 5.37 6.69 -3.06
C SER A 180 4.99 7.02 -1.60
N SER A 181 5.41 6.18 -0.65
CA SER A 181 5.29 6.40 0.79
C SER A 181 6.27 5.49 1.53
N GLN A 182 6.83 5.95 2.64
CA GLN A 182 7.61 5.13 3.58
C GLN A 182 6.75 4.02 4.22
N ASN A 183 5.43 4.21 4.29
CA ASN A 183 4.45 3.26 4.79
C ASN A 183 3.13 3.35 3.98
N PRO A 184 3.08 2.76 2.79
CA PRO A 184 1.93 2.85 1.90
C PRO A 184 0.66 2.21 2.49
N GLY A 185 0.85 1.21 3.37
CA GLY A 185 -0.19 0.33 3.90
C GLY A 185 -0.80 -0.56 2.82
N THR A 186 -1.41 -1.66 3.23
CA THR A 186 -2.11 -2.56 2.30
C THR A 186 -3.46 -2.93 2.87
N ILE A 187 -4.49 -2.91 2.02
CA ILE A 187 -5.83 -3.40 2.33
C ILE A 187 -6.15 -4.50 1.33
N THR A 188 -5.97 -5.75 1.75
CA THR A 188 -6.42 -6.92 0.99
C THR A 188 -7.94 -7.00 1.05
N ILE A 189 -8.61 -6.79 -0.10
CA ILE A 189 -10.04 -6.47 -0.13
C ILE A 189 -10.90 -7.56 0.51
N ALA A 190 -10.64 -8.83 0.16
CA ALA A 190 -11.44 -9.92 0.70
C ALA A 190 -11.22 -10.10 2.22
N ASN A 191 -9.98 -10.01 2.70
CA ASN A 191 -9.66 -10.10 4.13
C ASN A 191 -10.27 -8.92 4.90
N ALA A 192 -10.17 -7.70 4.38
CA ALA A 192 -10.74 -6.52 5.04
C ALA A 192 -12.27 -6.55 5.12
N VAL A 193 -12.95 -7.15 4.14
CA VAL A 193 -14.42 -7.23 4.11
C VAL A 193 -14.95 -8.42 4.90
N PHE A 194 -14.33 -9.60 4.78
CA PHE A 194 -14.86 -10.85 5.33
C PHE A 194 -14.04 -11.42 6.49
N GLY A 195 -12.80 -10.96 6.71
CA GLY A 195 -11.90 -11.43 7.76
C GLY A 195 -11.53 -10.36 8.80
N SER A 196 -12.27 -9.24 8.88
CA SER A 196 -12.01 -8.19 9.86
C SER A 196 -12.26 -8.64 11.29
N ASP A 197 -11.56 -8.04 12.25
CA ASP A 197 -11.79 -8.23 13.68
C ASP A 197 -12.07 -6.87 14.38
N PRO A 198 -13.27 -6.65 14.93
CA PRO A 198 -14.44 -7.55 14.87
C PRO A 198 -15.01 -7.70 13.45
N PRO A 199 -15.78 -8.77 13.16
CA PRO A 199 -16.41 -8.96 11.85
C PRO A 199 -17.43 -7.86 11.51
N ILE A 200 -17.49 -7.46 10.24
CA ILE A 200 -18.59 -6.63 9.73
C ILE A 200 -19.90 -7.41 9.87
N SER A 201 -20.97 -6.75 10.30
CA SER A 201 -22.30 -7.34 10.44
C SER A 201 -22.74 -8.05 9.15
N ASP A 202 -23.27 -9.25 9.31
CA ASP A 202 -23.86 -10.07 8.24
C ASP A 202 -25.00 -9.34 7.52
N ASP A 203 -25.82 -8.56 8.22
CA ASP A 203 -26.85 -7.69 7.64
C ASP A 203 -26.27 -6.65 6.68
N VAL A 204 -25.15 -6.03 7.07
CA VAL A 204 -24.45 -5.05 6.23
C VAL A 204 -23.91 -5.73 4.97
N LEU A 205 -23.21 -6.85 5.12
CA LEU A 205 -22.59 -7.55 3.99
C LEU A 205 -23.64 -8.20 3.08
N ALA A 206 -24.67 -8.85 3.61
CA ALA A 206 -25.75 -9.45 2.84
C ALA A 206 -26.45 -8.38 1.99
N LYS A 207 -26.72 -7.21 2.57
CA LYS A 207 -27.33 -6.09 1.85
C LYS A 207 -26.39 -5.47 0.82
N ALA A 208 -25.12 -5.27 1.16
CA ALA A 208 -24.12 -4.65 0.29
C ALA A 208 -23.79 -5.52 -0.94
N PHE A 209 -23.61 -6.83 -0.72
CA PHE A 209 -23.29 -7.79 -1.76
C PHE A 209 -24.53 -8.38 -2.46
N GLN A 210 -25.73 -8.11 -1.95
CA GLN A 210 -27.01 -8.62 -2.46
C GLN A 210 -27.08 -10.15 -2.50
N ILE A 211 -26.62 -10.77 -1.41
CA ILE A 211 -26.53 -12.22 -1.24
C ILE A 211 -27.19 -12.65 0.07
N ASP A 212 -27.48 -13.93 0.21
CA ASP A 212 -27.99 -14.49 1.46
C ASP A 212 -26.95 -14.45 2.58
N LYS A 213 -27.41 -14.27 3.82
CA LYS A 213 -26.58 -14.31 5.02
C LYS A 213 -25.73 -15.59 5.13
N LYS A 214 -26.27 -16.74 4.71
CA LYS A 214 -25.52 -18.00 4.71
C LYS A 214 -24.26 -17.96 3.83
N VAL A 215 -24.30 -17.18 2.74
CA VAL A 215 -23.12 -16.99 1.89
C VAL A 215 -22.12 -16.07 2.57
N VAL A 216 -22.60 -15.04 3.28
CA VAL A 216 -21.75 -14.18 4.13
C VAL A 216 -21.08 -15.00 5.23
N ASP A 217 -21.84 -15.80 5.98
CA ASP A 217 -21.32 -16.67 7.03
C ASP A 217 -20.23 -17.62 6.48
N TYR A 218 -20.47 -18.19 5.30
CA TYR A 218 -19.48 -19.00 4.60
C TYR A 218 -18.21 -18.21 4.28
N LEU A 219 -18.34 -17.02 3.70
CA LEU A 219 -17.19 -16.15 3.36
C LEU A 219 -16.43 -15.70 4.62
N GLN A 220 -17.13 -15.35 5.70
CA GLN A 220 -16.50 -14.98 6.98
C GLN A 220 -15.84 -16.16 7.68
N SER A 221 -16.28 -17.39 7.42
CA SER A 221 -15.63 -18.60 7.93
C SER A 221 -14.36 -19.00 7.16
N GLN A 222 -14.10 -18.40 5.99
CA GLN A 222 -12.91 -18.71 5.20
C GLN A 222 -11.65 -18.15 5.87
N PHE A 223 -10.53 -18.84 5.67
CA PHE A 223 -9.22 -18.31 6.01
C PHE A 223 -8.73 -17.37 4.90
N TRP A 224 -8.72 -16.08 5.18
CA TRP A 224 -8.23 -15.06 4.26
C TRP A 224 -6.72 -14.85 4.44
N TRP A 225 -5.91 -15.58 3.68
CA TRP A 225 -4.46 -15.52 3.76
C TRP A 225 -3.93 -14.10 3.45
N ASP A 226 -3.06 -13.60 4.31
CA ASP A 226 -2.31 -12.37 4.06
C ASP A 226 -0.92 -12.70 3.51
N ASN A 227 -0.64 -12.28 2.29
CA ASN A 227 0.65 -12.44 1.64
C ASN A 227 1.53 -11.18 1.76
N ASN A 228 1.09 -10.15 2.49
CA ASN A 228 1.82 -8.91 2.78
C ASN A 228 2.44 -8.95 4.19
N ILE A 229 3.29 -9.95 4.43
CA ILE A 229 3.91 -10.19 5.75
C ILE A 229 5.19 -9.36 5.88
#